data_AF-K9XVR0-F1
#
_entry.id   AF-K9XVR0-F1
#
_cell.length_a   1.000
_cell.length_b   1.000
_cell.length_c   1.000
_cell.angle_alpha   90.00
_cell.angle_beta   90.00
_cell.angle_gamma   90.00
#
_symmetry.space_group_name_H-M   'P 1'
#
loop_
_entity.id
_entity.type
_entity.pdbx_description
1 polymer ?
#
loop_
_entity_poly.entity_id
_entity_poly.type
_entity_poly.pdbx_seq_one_letter_code
_entity_poly.pdbx_strand_id
1 'polypeptide(L)'
;MRITLVAKIDLDGKICPKSAFVLEKLQNSGLLAQIDCIIFADKRDRFSEGFALATQYQVAKIPFFLITYQDGITKTYTTYSQLVNEFLIQKTLNTKEVEHNN
;
A
#
# COMPACT_ATOMS: atom_id res chain seq x y z
N MET A 1 9.85 4.99 -6.87
CA MET A 1 9.11 3.91 -6.17
C MET A 1 7.63 4.14 -6.44
N ARG A 2 6.85 3.08 -6.67
CA ARG A 2 5.39 3.15 -6.84
C ARG A 2 4.71 2.40 -5.70
N ILE A 3 3.76 3.05 -5.03
CA ILE A 3 3.03 2.52 -3.89
C ILE A 3 1.57 2.30 -4.27
N THR A 4 1.12 1.06 -4.13
CA THR A 4 -0.27 0.67 -4.37
C THR A 4 -0.89 0.16 -3.09
N LEU A 5 -2.01 0.74 -2.67
CA LEU A 5 -2.84 0.20 -1.60
C LEU A 5 -3.90 -0.73 -2.21
N VAL A 6 -3.92 -1.98 -1.78
CA VAL A 6 -5.03 -2.89 -2.07
C VAL A 6 -6.01 -2.84 -0.90
N ALA A 7 -7.17 -2.25 -1.13
CA ALA A 7 -8.26 -2.09 -0.17
C ALA A 7 -9.40 -3.08 -0.47
N LYS A 8 -10.26 -3.35 0.50
CA LYS A 8 -11.36 -4.31 0.38
C LYS A 8 -12.71 -3.62 0.39
N ILE A 9 -13.60 -4.02 -0.52
CA ILE A 9 -15.04 -3.73 -0.49
C ILE A 9 -15.77 -5.02 -0.07
N ASP A 10 -16.67 -4.89 0.91
CA ASP A 10 -17.48 -6.01 1.40
C ASP A 10 -18.72 -6.25 0.51
N LEU A 11 -19.47 -7.32 0.80
CA LEU A 11 -20.63 -7.72 -0.02
C LEU A 11 -21.75 -6.67 -0.04
N ASP A 12 -21.81 -5.81 0.98
CA ASP A 12 -22.75 -4.69 1.05
C ASP A 12 -22.33 -3.50 0.17
N GLY A 13 -21.19 -3.60 -0.53
CA GLY A 13 -20.65 -2.55 -1.38
C GLY A 13 -19.91 -1.45 -0.62
N LYS A 14 -19.75 -1.57 0.70
CA LYS A 14 -19.00 -0.60 1.51
C LYS A 14 -17.54 -1.02 1.62
N ILE A 15 -16.68 -0.03 1.84
CA ILE A 15 -15.29 -0.30 2.20
C ILE A 15 -15.27 -1.04 3.53
N CYS A 16 -14.59 -2.19 3.56
CA CYS A 16 -14.44 -3.01 4.75
C CYS A 16 -13.85 -2.19 5.91
N PRO A 17 -14.29 -2.38 7.18
CA PRO A 17 -13.84 -1.55 8.31
C PRO A 17 -12.32 -1.42 8.45
N LYS A 18 -11.57 -2.50 8.18
CA LYS A 18 -10.10 -2.49 8.22
C LYS A 18 -9.48 -1.63 7.11
N SER A 19 -10.07 -1.66 5.92
CA SER A 19 -9.62 -0.83 4.79
C SER A 19 -9.97 0.64 5.01
N ALA A 20 -11.17 0.92 5.52
CA ALA A 20 -11.59 2.27 5.89
C ALA A 20 -10.66 2.87 6.96
N PHE A 21 -10.32 2.11 8.00
CA PHE A 21 -9.38 2.54 9.03
C PHE A 21 -7.99 2.88 8.48
N VAL A 22 -7.47 2.07 7.57
CA VAL A 22 -6.16 2.34 6.93
C VAL A 22 -6.21 3.58 6.06
N LEU A 23 -7.27 3.77 5.27
CA LEU A 23 -7.48 4.98 4.46
C LEU A 23 -7.56 6.24 5.33
N GLU A 24 -8.34 6.19 6.41
CA GLU A 24 -8.46 7.29 7.37
C GLU A 24 -7.10 7.62 8.01
N LYS A 25 -6.32 6.60 8.42
CA LYS A 25 -4.98 6.81 8.94
C LYS A 25 -4.03 7.46 7.94
N LEU A 26 -4.07 7.03 6.68
CA LEU A 26 -3.27 7.62 5.61
C LEU A 26 -3.67 9.09 5.35
N GLN A 27 -4.97 9.38 5.38
CA GLN A 27 -5.48 10.73 5.20
C GLN A 27 -5.04 11.64 6.36
N ASN A 28 -5.23 11.18 7.60
CA ASN A 28 -4.90 11.95 8.80
C ASN A 28 -3.39 12.19 8.98
N SER A 29 -2.54 11.31 8.45
CA SER A 29 -1.08 11.48 8.47
C SER A 29 -0.53 12.24 7.26
N GLY A 30 -1.37 12.62 6.30
CA GLY A 30 -0.96 13.22 5.04
C GLY A 30 -0.25 12.26 4.07
N LEU A 31 -0.10 10.98 4.44
CA LEU A 31 0.56 9.96 3.61
C LEU A 31 -0.31 9.47 2.45
N LEU A 32 -1.62 9.76 2.45
CA LEU A 32 -2.51 9.38 1.35
C LEU A 32 -2.03 9.96 0.00
N ALA A 33 -1.45 11.17 0.02
CA ALA A 33 -0.90 11.82 -1.17
C ALA A 33 0.33 11.08 -1.76
N GLN A 34 0.98 10.22 -0.97
CA GLN A 34 2.11 9.40 -1.40
C GLN A 34 1.68 8.05 -1.97
N ILE A 35 0.39 7.72 -1.95
CA ILE A 35 -0.15 6.49 -2.54
C ILE A 35 -0.46 6.76 -4.01
N ASP A 36 0.26 6.11 -4.91
CA ASP A 36 0.07 6.29 -6.36
C ASP A 36 -1.22 5.67 -6.87
N CYS A 37 -1.66 4.58 -6.25
CA CYS A 37 -2.85 3.85 -6.69
C CYS A 37 -3.56 3.15 -5.53
N ILE A 38 -4.90 3.17 -5.57
CA ILE A 38 -5.75 2.40 -4.67
C ILE A 38 -6.54 1.42 -5.53
N ILE A 39 -6.34 0.12 -5.31
CA ILE A 39 -7.01 -0.96 -6.02
C ILE A 39 -7.95 -1.66 -5.06
N PHE A 40 -9.19 -1.91 -5.49
CA PHE A 40 -10.20 -2.54 -4.65
C PHE A 40 -10.33 -4.03 -4.97
N ALA A 41 -10.21 -4.86 -3.93
CA ALA A 41 -10.67 -6.24 -3.88
C ALA A 41 -12.14 -6.23 -3.48
N ASP A 42 -13.02 -6.24 -4.49
CA ASP A 42 -14.46 -6.16 -4.29
C ASP A 42 -15.06 -7.56 -4.12
N LYS A 43 -15.58 -7.88 -2.94
CA LYS A 43 -16.21 -9.19 -2.67
C LYS A 43 -17.38 -9.53 -3.57
N ARG A 44 -18.01 -8.53 -4.19
CA ARG A 44 -19.11 -8.74 -5.14
C ARG A 44 -18.59 -9.22 -6.50
N ASP A 45 -17.31 -9.00 -6.78
CA ASP A 45 -16.62 -9.45 -7.98
C ASP A 45 -15.40 -10.34 -7.63
N ARG A 46 -15.58 -11.65 -7.81
CA ARG A 46 -14.54 -12.67 -7.61
C ARG A 46 -13.32 -12.50 -8.53
N PHE A 47 -13.43 -11.71 -9.59
CA PHE A 47 -12.34 -11.42 -10.54
C PHE A 47 -11.79 -10.00 -10.39
N SER A 48 -12.17 -9.29 -9.33
CA SER A 48 -11.66 -7.95 -9.08
C SER A 48 -10.13 -7.95 -8.97
N GLU A 49 -9.53 -6.90 -9.53
CA GLU A 49 -8.08 -6.73 -9.61
C GLU A 49 -7.40 -6.88 -8.24
N GLY A 50 -8.03 -6.37 -7.17
CA GLY A 50 -7.48 -6.50 -5.82
C GLY A 50 -7.37 -7.94 -5.33
N PHE A 51 -8.30 -8.84 -5.71
CA PHE A 51 -8.16 -10.26 -5.39
C PHE A 51 -7.10 -10.95 -6.26
N ALA A 52 -7.02 -10.59 -7.54
CA ALA A 52 -5.96 -11.10 -8.42
C ALA A 52 -4.57 -10.75 -7.87
N LEU A 53 -4.37 -9.52 -7.41
CA LEU A 53 -3.14 -9.09 -6.76
C LEU A 53 -2.88 -9.83 -5.45
N ALA A 54 -3.90 -10.01 -4.61
CA ALA A 54 -3.75 -10.79 -3.37
C ALA A 54 -3.27 -12.22 -3.65
N THR A 55 -3.80 -12.86 -4.69
CA THR A 55 -3.36 -14.20 -5.12
C THR A 55 -1.95 -14.17 -5.70
N GLN A 56 -1.65 -13.24 -6.61
CA GLN A 56 -0.33 -13.11 -7.25
C GLN A 56 0.79 -12.94 -6.23
N TYR A 57 0.56 -12.10 -5.23
CA TYR A 57 1.55 -11.80 -4.18
C TYR A 57 1.40 -12.67 -2.94
N GLN A 58 0.54 -13.70 -2.99
CA GLN A 58 0.29 -14.67 -1.91
C GLN A 58 -0.07 -14.01 -0.56
N VAL A 59 -0.80 -12.90 -0.61
CA VAL A 59 -1.23 -12.16 0.58
C VAL A 59 -2.63 -12.60 1.00
N ALA A 60 -2.73 -13.23 2.17
CA ALA A 60 -4.00 -13.74 2.69
C ALA A 60 -4.93 -12.65 3.27
N LYS A 61 -4.41 -11.46 3.62
CA LYS A 61 -5.14 -10.43 4.36
C LYS A 61 -5.19 -9.11 3.59
N ILE A 62 -6.38 -8.53 3.47
CA ILE A 62 -6.64 -7.22 2.86
C ILE A 62 -7.21 -6.31 3.97
N PRO A 63 -6.77 -5.04 4.10
CA PRO A 63 -5.88 -4.30 3.20
C PRO A 63 -4.40 -4.67 3.29
N PHE A 64 -3.65 -4.43 2.22
CA PHE A 64 -2.19 -4.51 2.17
C PHE A 64 -1.62 -3.51 1.16
N PHE A 65 -0.32 -3.28 1.20
CA PHE A 65 0.42 -2.38 0.31
C PHE A 65 1.37 -3.18 -0.57
N LEU A 66 1.50 -2.74 -1.81
CA LEU A 66 2.52 -3.17 -2.76
C LEU A 66 3.45 -1.99 -3.03
N ILE A 67 4.74 -2.22 -2.91
CA ILE A 67 5.77 -1.23 -3.19
C ILE A 67 6.67 -1.77 -4.27
N THR A 68 6.58 -1.17 -5.45
CA THR A 68 7.42 -1.49 -6.61
C THR A 68 8.57 -0.50 -6.68
N TYR A 69 9.79 -1.01 -6.54
CA TYR A 69 11.03 -0.24 -6.65
C TYR A 69 11.43 -0.06 -8.11
N GLN A 70 12.41 0.81 -8.37
CA GLN A 70 12.85 1.13 -9.72
C GLN A 70 13.51 -0.05 -10.45
N ASP A 71 14.07 -1.00 -9.70
CA ASP A 71 14.65 -2.25 -10.20
C ASP A 71 13.58 -3.32 -10.54
N GLY A 72 12.29 -3.00 -10.35
CA GLY A 72 11.17 -3.90 -10.59
C GLY A 72 10.85 -4.84 -9.44
N ILE A 73 11.63 -4.85 -8.35
CA ILE A 73 11.32 -5.63 -7.16
C ILE A 73 10.04 -5.08 -6.55
N THR A 74 9.12 -5.97 -6.19
CA THR A 74 7.89 -5.59 -5.49
C THR A 74 7.85 -6.23 -4.11
N LYS A 75 7.62 -5.42 -3.08
CA LYS A 75 7.45 -5.87 -1.69
C LYS A 75 6.01 -5.67 -1.22
N THR A 76 5.55 -6.59 -0.39
CA THR A 76 4.22 -6.56 0.22
C THR A 76 4.31 -6.16 1.68
N TYR A 77 3.47 -5.22 2.11
CA TYR A 77 3.34 -4.83 3.51
C TYR A 77 1.90 -4.96 3.97
N THR A 78 1.65 -5.60 5.10
CA THR A 78 0.29 -5.91 5.57
C THR A 78 -0.17 -5.02 6.72
N THR A 79 0.71 -4.14 7.20
CA THR A 79 0.41 -3.19 8.26
C THR A 79 0.78 -1.77 7.88
N TYR A 80 0.06 -0.81 8.44
CA TYR A 80 0.36 0.62 8.28
C TYR A 80 1.75 1.00 8.84
N SER A 81 2.16 0.41 9.96
CA SER A 81 3.48 0.69 10.56
C SER A 81 4.63 0.24 9.66
N GLN A 82 4.48 -0.87 8.95
CA GLN A 82 5.46 -1.32 7.96
C GLN A 82 5.63 -0.30 6.83
N LEU A 83 4.51 0.25 6.32
CA LEU A 83 4.55 1.30 5.31
C LEU A 83 5.24 2.57 5.81
N VAL A 84 4.90 3.02 7.03
CA VAL A 84 5.54 4.21 7.64
C VAL A 84 7.05 3.99 7.79
N ASN A 85 7.47 2.82 8.26
CA ASN A 85 8.89 2.50 8.36
C ASN A 85 9.59 2.54 7.00
N GLU A 86 8.95 2.04 5.95
CA GLU A 86 9.50 2.15 4.59
C GLU A 86 9.71 3.62 4.19
N PHE A 87 8.70 4.49 4.39
CA PHE A 87 8.86 5.91 4.10
C PHE A 87 10.00 6.57 4.89
N LEU A 88 10.18 6.21 6.15
CA LEU A 88 11.27 6.73 6.99
C LEU A 88 12.64 6.26 6.50
N ILE A 89 12.75 4.99 6.09
CA ILE A 89 13.99 4.42 5.51
C ILE A 89 14.32 5.13 4.20
N GLN A 90 13.35 5.27 3.29
CA GLN A 90 13.54 5.97 2.01
C GLN A 90 14.03 7.40 2.24
N LYS A 91 13.32 8.17 3.08
CA LYS A 91 13.72 9.54 3.42
C LYS A 91 15.16 9.61 3.96
N THR A 92 15.56 8.63 4.77
CA THR A 92 16.92 8.58 5.35
C THR A 92 17.99 8.28 4.28
N LEU A 93 17.71 7.37 3.35
CA LEU A 93 18.61 7.05 2.25
C LEU A 93 18.80 8.24 1.31
N ASN A 94 17.71 8.90 0.93
CA ASN A 94 17.77 10.07 0.05
C ASN A 94 18.54 11.26 0.66
N THR A 95 18.52 11.44 1.98
CA THR A 95 19.28 12.51 2.64
C THR A 95 20.78 12.22 2.68
N LYS A 96 21.18 10.95 2.86
CA LYS A 96 22.59 10.54 2.98
C LYS A 96 23.37 10.63 1.67
N GLU A 97 22.70 10.58 0.53
CA GLU A 97 23.33 10.76 -0.79
C GLU A 97 23.74 12.21 -1.08
N VAL A 98 23.20 13.19 -0.32
CA VAL A 98 23.51 14.62 -0.51
C VAL A 98 24.73 15.06 0.33
N GLU A 99 25.11 14.32 1.37
CA GLU A 99 26.16 14.73 2.32
C GLU A 99 27.58 14.26 1.96
N HIS A 100 27.79 13.52 0.86
CA HIS A 100 29.12 12.99 0.49
C HIS A 100 29.80 13.66 -0.73
N ASN A 101 29.21 14.73 -1.26
CA ASN A 101 29.79 15.52 -2.36
C ASN A 101 30.09 16.96 -1.93
N ASN A 102 30.94 17.14 -0.90
CA ASN A 102 31.52 18.46 -0.60
C ASN A 102 32.92 18.31 0.02
#